data_AF-A0A2V8UFL8-F1
#
_entry.id   AF-A0A2V8UFL8-F1
#
_cell.length_a   1.000
_cell.length_b   1.000
_cell.length_c   1.000
_cell.angle_alpha   90.00
_cell.angle_beta   90.00
_cell.angle_gamma   90.00
#
_symmetry.space_group_name_H-M   'P 1'
#
loop_
_entity.id
_entity.type
_entity.pdbx_description
1 polymer ?
#
loop_
_entity_poly.entity_id
_entity_poly.type
_entity_poly.pdbx_seq_one_letter_code
_entity_poly.pdbx_strand_id
1 'polypeptide(L)'
;MAEAKGADAGLIAPEFLGRLGWWYYRAGKYETAREVLSQSAALRPGDRRLQNAMAWAELQQHQVDAAILRFTAAAADDSWNSPVMGRAIAHWQAHQTEDALKDFELVSKSSPEWRNPRWVKALFHLSAGQSVAEMDTEWQKRQVAHR
;
A
#
# COMPACT_ATOMS: atom_id res chain seq x y z
N MET A 1 30.24 -22.09 17.60
CA MET A 1 28.77 -22.29 17.60
C MET A 1 28.12 -21.10 16.89
N ALA A 2 28.24 -21.00 15.56
CA ALA A 2 27.76 -19.85 14.81
C ALA A 2 27.30 -20.24 13.40
N GLU A 3 26.57 -21.35 13.26
CA GLU A 3 26.07 -21.81 11.96
C GLU A 3 24.70 -22.46 12.16
N ALA A 4 23.65 -21.62 12.24
CA ALA A 4 22.26 -22.11 12.21
C ALA A 4 21.23 -21.08 11.71
N LYS A 5 21.59 -19.79 11.57
CA LYS A 5 20.64 -18.77 11.11
C LYS A 5 20.52 -18.63 9.59
N GLY A 6 21.43 -19.24 8.82
CA GLY A 6 21.47 -19.13 7.35
C GLY A 6 20.80 -20.28 6.60
N ALA A 7 20.63 -21.45 7.22
CA ALA A 7 20.15 -22.66 6.53
C ALA A 7 18.62 -22.70 6.33
N ASP A 8 17.84 -22.06 7.20
CA ASP A 8 16.37 -22.06 7.11
C ASP A 8 15.81 -20.99 6.17
N ALA A 9 16.57 -19.94 5.85
CA ALA A 9 16.13 -18.87 4.95
C ALA A 9 15.96 -19.35 3.49
N GLY A 10 16.54 -20.49 3.13
CA GLY A 10 16.38 -21.14 1.82
C GLY A 10 15.19 -22.10 1.71
N LEU A 11 14.50 -22.42 2.81
CA LEU A 11 13.42 -23.42 2.85
C LEU A 11 12.03 -22.83 2.64
N ILE A 12 11.85 -21.52 2.85
CA ILE A 12 10.55 -20.85 2.69
C ILE A 12 10.56 -20.03 1.41
N ALA A 13 9.71 -20.40 0.47
CA ALA A 13 9.57 -19.68 -0.79
C ALA A 13 9.26 -18.18 -0.55
N PRO A 14 9.89 -17.24 -1.28
CA PRO A 14 9.66 -15.80 -1.10
C PRO A 14 8.17 -15.42 -1.13
N GLU A 15 7.37 -16.10 -1.94
CA GLU A 15 5.92 -15.91 -2.03
C GLU A 15 5.20 -16.21 -0.71
N PHE A 16 5.65 -17.22 0.03
CA PHE A 16 5.12 -17.54 1.36
C PHE A 16 5.46 -16.45 2.37
N LEU A 17 6.69 -15.94 2.35
CA LEU A 17 7.08 -14.80 3.18
C LEU A 17 6.26 -13.55 2.84
N GLY A 18 6.01 -13.30 1.55
CA GLY A 18 5.14 -12.22 1.08
C GLY A 18 3.72 -12.30 1.65
N ARG A 19 3.11 -13.49 1.56
CA ARG A 19 1.76 -13.75 2.11
C ARG A 19 1.73 -13.66 3.63
N LEU A 20 2.74 -14.19 4.31
CA LEU A 20 2.85 -14.13 5.77
C LEU A 20 2.99 -12.68 6.25
N GLY A 21 3.82 -11.89 5.58
CA GLY A 21 3.96 -10.47 5.83
C GLY A 21 2.64 -9.71 5.69
N TRP A 22 1.85 -10.02 4.64
CA TRP A 22 0.51 -9.47 4.48
C TRP A 22 -0.45 -9.84 5.63
N TRP A 23 -0.38 -11.08 6.13
CA TRP A 23 -1.17 -11.49 7.29
C TRP A 23 -0.77 -10.76 8.57
N TYR A 24 0.53 -10.54 8.79
CA TYR A 24 0.98 -9.71 9.91
C TYR A 24 0.50 -8.28 9.80
N TYR A 25 0.49 -7.70 8.60
CA TYR A 25 -0.08 -6.38 8.34
C TYR A 25 -1.57 -6.35 8.71
N ARG A 26 -2.35 -7.33 8.25
CA ARG A 26 -3.80 -7.45 8.56
C ARG A 26 -4.08 -7.66 10.05
N ALA A 27 -3.13 -8.23 10.79
CA ALA A 27 -3.18 -8.39 12.23
C ALA A 27 -2.73 -7.13 13.02
N GLY A 28 -2.39 -6.04 12.32
CA GLY A 28 -1.89 -4.79 12.94
C GLY A 28 -0.44 -4.87 13.43
N LYS A 29 0.30 -5.93 13.09
CA LYS A 29 1.70 -6.14 13.49
C LYS A 29 2.63 -5.60 12.41
N TYR A 30 2.67 -4.28 12.24
CA TYR A 30 3.30 -3.63 11.09
C TYR A 30 4.83 -3.77 11.06
N GLU A 31 5.48 -3.76 12.20
CA GLU A 31 6.92 -3.95 12.34
C GLU A 31 7.30 -5.37 11.90
N THR A 32 6.61 -6.38 12.44
CA THR A 32 6.81 -7.78 12.04
C THR A 32 6.46 -8.00 10.56
N ALA A 33 5.41 -7.35 10.06
CA ALA A 33 5.07 -7.40 8.64
C ALA A 33 6.23 -6.88 7.79
N ARG A 34 6.80 -5.73 8.14
CA ARG A 34 7.93 -5.13 7.43
C ARG A 34 9.17 -6.03 7.47
N GLU A 35 9.49 -6.62 8.62
CA GLU A 35 10.62 -7.55 8.75
C GLU A 35 10.46 -8.78 7.85
N VAL A 36 9.30 -9.44 7.89
CA VAL A 36 9.04 -10.64 7.07
C VAL A 36 9.00 -10.30 5.57
N LEU A 37 8.36 -9.18 5.21
CA LEU A 37 8.34 -8.71 3.82
C LEU A 37 9.74 -8.33 3.34
N SER A 38 10.59 -7.76 4.19
CA SER A 38 11.97 -7.39 3.81
C SER A 38 12.83 -8.60 3.48
N GLN A 39 12.64 -9.73 4.18
CA GLN A 39 13.31 -10.99 3.85
C GLN A 39 12.90 -11.50 2.47
N SER A 40 11.60 -11.43 2.16
CA SER A 40 11.07 -11.78 0.84
C SER A 40 11.62 -10.85 -0.25
N ALA A 41 11.63 -9.54 -0.01
CA ALA A 41 12.12 -8.53 -0.95
C ALA A 41 13.63 -8.64 -1.18
N ALA A 42 14.42 -9.07 -0.20
CA ALA A 42 15.85 -9.34 -0.38
C ALA A 42 16.10 -10.47 -1.39
N LEU A 43 15.21 -11.46 -1.44
CA LEU A 43 15.26 -12.57 -2.39
C LEU A 43 14.68 -12.18 -3.76
N ARG A 44 13.73 -11.23 -3.80
CA ARG A 44 13.06 -10.74 -5.01
C ARG A 44 12.83 -9.22 -4.99
N PRO A 45 13.86 -8.41 -5.20
CA PRO A 45 13.75 -6.96 -5.08
C PRO A 45 12.80 -6.34 -6.11
N GLY A 46 12.65 -6.96 -7.28
CA GLY A 46 11.75 -6.51 -8.35
C GLY A 46 10.30 -6.96 -8.24
N ASP A 47 9.92 -7.71 -7.20
CA ASP A 47 8.53 -8.17 -7.04
C ASP A 47 7.62 -7.01 -6.60
N ARG A 48 6.84 -6.50 -7.56
CA ARG A 48 5.92 -5.38 -7.36
C ARG A 48 4.86 -5.66 -6.28
N ARG A 49 4.44 -6.91 -6.10
CA ARG A 49 3.47 -7.28 -5.04
C ARG A 49 4.08 -7.13 -3.66
N LEU A 50 5.35 -7.51 -3.51
CA LEU A 50 6.09 -7.30 -2.27
C LEU A 50 6.30 -5.82 -1.99
N GLN A 51 6.68 -5.03 -3.02
CA GLN A 51 6.86 -3.58 -2.85
C GLN A 51 5.57 -2.90 -2.40
N ASN A 52 4.42 -3.24 -2.98
CA ASN A 52 3.11 -2.74 -2.54
C ASN A 52 2.78 -3.15 -1.10
N ALA A 53 2.99 -4.42 -0.73
CA ALA A 53 2.74 -4.89 0.63
C ALA A 53 3.61 -4.16 1.66
N MET A 54 4.90 -3.92 1.34
CA MET A 54 5.80 -3.13 2.17
C MET A 54 5.32 -1.68 2.30
N ALA A 55 4.90 -1.06 1.20
CA ALA A 55 4.40 0.31 1.19
C ALA A 55 3.18 0.47 2.10
N TRP A 56 2.25 -0.49 2.10
CA TRP A 56 1.11 -0.48 3.04
C TRP A 56 1.57 -0.57 4.50
N ALA A 57 2.54 -1.43 4.81
CA ALA A 57 3.08 -1.54 6.17
C ALA A 57 3.85 -0.28 6.60
N GLU A 58 4.60 0.34 5.70
CA GLU A 58 5.34 1.59 5.92
C GLU A 58 4.39 2.76 6.16
N LEU A 59 3.29 2.82 5.41
CA LEU A 59 2.25 3.83 5.60
C LEU A 59 1.63 3.79 7.01
N GLN A 60 1.39 2.59 7.56
CA GLN A 60 0.90 2.45 8.95
C GLN A 60 1.96 2.75 10.01
N GLN A 61 3.24 2.70 9.65
CA GLN A 61 4.36 3.13 10.49
C GLN A 61 4.67 4.64 10.32
N HIS A 62 3.79 5.40 9.66
CA HIS A 62 3.98 6.82 9.36
C HIS A 62 5.21 7.12 8.48
N GLN A 63 5.75 6.13 7.78
CA GLN A 63 6.86 6.28 6.83
C GLN A 63 6.31 6.65 5.44
N VAL A 64 5.64 7.79 5.37
CA VAL A 64 4.85 8.21 4.20
C VAL A 64 5.71 8.33 2.94
N ASP A 65 6.90 8.94 3.03
CA ASP A 65 7.81 9.10 1.89
C ASP A 65 8.30 7.76 1.32
N ALA A 66 8.66 6.81 2.21
CA ALA A 66 9.06 5.47 1.80
C ALA A 66 7.91 4.72 1.11
N ALA A 67 6.70 4.86 1.67
CA ALA A 67 5.49 4.27 1.08
C ALA A 67 5.22 4.84 -0.32
N ILE A 68 5.30 6.16 -0.52
CA ILE A 68 5.13 6.81 -1.84
C ILE A 68 6.13 6.23 -2.86
N LEU A 69 7.41 6.14 -2.50
CA LEU A 69 8.45 5.59 -3.38
C LEU A 69 8.15 4.15 -3.78
N ARG A 70 7.78 3.30 -2.83
CA ARG A 70 7.46 1.89 -3.10
C ARG A 70 6.18 1.70 -3.88
N PHE A 71 5.13 2.45 -3.58
CA PHE A 71 3.90 2.42 -4.37
C PHE A 71 4.17 2.85 -5.81
N THR A 72 4.99 3.88 -6.00
CA THR A 72 5.40 4.32 -7.34
C THR A 72 6.13 3.21 -8.10
N ALA A 73 7.06 2.51 -7.46
CA ALA A 73 7.75 1.37 -8.07
C ALA A 73 6.80 0.18 -8.39
N ALA A 74 5.75 0.00 -7.60
CA ALA A 74 4.76 -1.06 -7.80
C ALA A 74 3.68 -0.71 -8.84
N ALA A 75 3.42 0.57 -9.10
CA ALA A 75 2.35 1.11 -9.96
C ALA A 75 2.60 0.98 -11.48
N ALA A 76 3.35 -0.02 -11.93
CA ALA A 76 3.69 -0.22 -13.33
C ALA A 76 2.73 -1.15 -14.10
N ASP A 77 1.65 -1.60 -13.47
CA ASP A 77 0.63 -2.47 -14.08
C ASP A 77 -0.72 -1.77 -14.07
N ASP A 78 -1.19 -1.35 -15.23
CA ASP A 78 -2.42 -0.57 -15.39
C ASP A 78 -3.68 -1.35 -14.98
N SER A 79 -3.60 -2.69 -14.88
CA SER A 79 -4.72 -3.52 -14.42
C SER A 79 -4.83 -3.62 -12.90
N TRP A 80 -3.80 -3.16 -12.16
CA TRP A 80 -3.70 -3.31 -10.72
C TRP A 80 -3.68 -1.97 -10.01
N ASN A 81 -4.85 -1.57 -9.50
CA ASN A 81 -5.06 -0.24 -8.94
C ASN A 81 -4.58 -0.06 -7.48
N SER A 82 -4.19 -1.14 -6.79
CA SER A 82 -3.80 -1.05 -5.37
C SER A 82 -2.57 -0.17 -5.11
N PRO A 83 -1.49 -0.23 -5.90
CA PRO A 83 -0.34 0.63 -5.68
C PRO A 83 -0.67 2.09 -5.97
N VAL A 84 -1.44 2.37 -7.02
CA VAL A 84 -1.84 3.74 -7.39
C VAL A 84 -2.71 4.35 -6.30
N MET A 85 -3.70 3.61 -5.78
CA MET A 85 -4.52 4.12 -4.67
C MET A 85 -3.74 4.20 -3.36
N GLY A 86 -2.83 3.27 -3.10
CA GLY A 86 -1.91 3.36 -1.96
C GLY A 86 -1.07 4.63 -2.01
N ARG A 87 -0.58 4.98 -3.21
CA ARG A 87 0.14 6.24 -3.46
C ARG A 87 -0.75 7.47 -3.25
N ALA A 88 -1.98 7.45 -3.75
CA ALA A 88 -2.96 8.52 -3.55
C ALA A 88 -3.19 8.80 -2.06
N ILE A 89 -3.41 7.74 -1.27
CA ILE A 89 -3.61 7.82 0.17
C ILE A 89 -2.35 8.34 0.87
N ALA A 90 -1.16 7.89 0.46
CA ALA A 90 0.09 8.37 1.02
C ALA A 90 0.31 9.87 0.73
N HIS A 91 0.06 10.32 -0.51
CA HIS A 91 0.07 11.74 -0.86
C HIS A 91 -0.97 12.54 -0.06
N TRP A 92 -2.16 11.99 0.17
CA TRP A 92 -3.18 12.65 0.99
C TRP A 92 -2.70 12.86 2.43
N GLN A 93 -2.10 11.84 3.04
CA GLN A 93 -1.52 11.91 4.39
C GLN A 93 -0.30 12.85 4.46
N ALA A 94 0.42 13.03 3.35
CA ALA A 94 1.50 14.01 3.20
C ALA A 94 1.00 15.44 2.90
N HIS A 95 -0.32 15.67 2.87
CA HIS A 95 -0.94 16.94 2.45
C HIS A 95 -0.61 17.36 1.01
N GLN A 96 -0.22 16.41 0.16
CA GLN A 96 0.02 16.59 -1.28
C GLN A 96 -1.29 16.37 -2.03
N THR A 97 -2.25 17.28 -1.80
CA THR A 97 -3.64 17.13 -2.25
C THR A 97 -3.79 16.95 -3.76
N GLU A 98 -3.03 17.69 -4.58
CA GLU A 98 -3.17 17.61 -6.04
C GLU A 98 -2.72 16.25 -6.59
N ASP A 99 -1.58 15.72 -6.11
CA ASP A 99 -1.10 14.40 -6.51
C ASP A 99 -2.03 13.30 -6.01
N ALA A 100 -2.55 13.43 -4.79
CA ALA A 100 -3.52 12.51 -4.21
C ALA A 100 -4.80 12.43 -5.05
N LEU A 101 -5.39 13.59 -5.39
CA LEU A 101 -6.64 13.64 -6.15
C LEU A 101 -6.46 13.17 -7.60
N LYS A 102 -5.30 13.40 -8.20
CA LYS A 102 -4.97 12.89 -9.55
C LYS A 102 -4.99 11.36 -9.59
N ASP A 103 -4.29 10.71 -8.67
CA ASP A 103 -4.28 9.24 -8.59
C ASP A 103 -5.64 8.67 -8.15
N PHE A 104 -6.31 9.35 -7.22
CA PHE A 104 -7.65 8.98 -6.78
C PHE A 104 -8.66 9.03 -7.94
N GLU A 105 -8.65 10.07 -8.76
CA GLU A 105 -9.50 10.19 -9.92
C GLU A 105 -9.23 9.07 -10.94
N LEU A 106 -7.96 8.76 -11.20
CA LEU A 106 -7.56 7.68 -12.10
C LEU A 106 -8.19 6.35 -11.67
N VAL A 107 -8.03 5.97 -10.40
CA VAL A 107 -8.49 4.68 -9.89
C VAL A 107 -10.01 4.65 -9.68
N SER A 108 -10.60 5.73 -9.19
CA SER A 108 -12.04 5.78 -8.85
C SER A 108 -12.96 5.54 -10.04
N LYS A 109 -12.50 5.84 -11.27
CA LYS A 109 -13.22 5.56 -12.52
C LYS A 109 -13.13 4.09 -12.95
N SER A 110 -11.95 3.47 -12.82
CA SER A 110 -11.73 2.08 -13.25
C SER A 110 -12.16 1.05 -12.21
N SER A 111 -12.08 1.40 -10.93
CA SER A 111 -12.37 0.54 -9.79
C SER A 111 -13.20 1.28 -8.73
N PRO A 112 -14.53 1.36 -8.91
CA PRO A 112 -15.43 2.10 -8.01
C PRO A 112 -15.40 1.62 -6.56
N GLU A 113 -14.98 0.38 -6.29
CA GLU A 113 -14.81 -0.18 -4.95
C GLU A 113 -13.83 0.63 -4.09
N TRP A 114 -12.84 1.27 -4.70
CA TRP A 114 -11.90 2.13 -3.98
C TRP A 114 -12.54 3.42 -3.46
N ARG A 115 -13.70 3.82 -3.98
CA ARG A 115 -14.48 4.94 -3.43
C ARG A 115 -15.29 4.53 -2.20
N ASN A 116 -15.41 3.23 -1.92
CA ASN A 116 -16.15 2.74 -0.76
C ASN A 116 -15.22 2.66 0.46
N PRO A 117 -15.27 3.62 1.41
CA PRO A 117 -14.36 3.64 2.56
C PRO A 117 -14.53 2.43 3.48
N ARG A 118 -15.70 1.77 3.47
CA ARG A 118 -15.91 0.52 4.23
C ARG A 118 -15.16 -0.66 3.62
N TRP A 119 -15.10 -0.74 2.30
CA TRP A 119 -14.33 -1.76 1.59
C TRP A 119 -12.83 -1.55 1.82
N VAL A 120 -12.36 -0.30 1.68
CA VAL A 120 -10.95 0.06 1.87
C VAL A 120 -10.48 -0.25 3.30
N LYS A 121 -11.24 0.18 4.33
CA LYS A 121 -10.82 -0.10 5.71
C LYS A 121 -10.83 -1.59 6.08
N ALA A 122 -11.67 -2.39 5.44
CA ALA A 122 -11.76 -3.83 5.72
C ALA A 122 -10.55 -4.61 5.16
N LEU A 123 -9.97 -4.14 4.05
CA LEU A 123 -8.87 -4.81 3.37
C LEU A 123 -7.50 -4.26 3.75
N PHE A 124 -7.42 -2.96 4.05
CA PHE A 124 -6.19 -2.27 4.36
C PHE A 124 -6.17 -1.90 5.84
N HIS A 125 -6.61 -0.69 6.18
CA HIS A 125 -6.66 -0.20 7.55
C HIS A 125 -7.65 0.96 7.67
N LEU A 126 -8.03 1.33 8.90
CA LEU A 126 -8.95 2.43 9.19
C LEU A 126 -8.49 3.77 8.57
N SER A 127 -7.21 4.11 8.70
CA SER A 127 -6.62 5.35 8.18
C SER A 127 -6.74 5.46 6.65
N ALA A 128 -6.59 4.35 5.94
CA ALA A 128 -6.75 4.29 4.48
C ALA A 128 -8.22 4.56 4.07
N GLY A 129 -9.17 3.95 4.77
CA GLY A 129 -10.60 4.20 4.52
C GLY A 129 -11.02 5.63 4.82
N GLN A 130 -10.46 6.24 5.87
CA GLN A 130 -10.69 7.65 6.19
C GLN A 130 -10.15 8.57 5.09
N SER A 131 -8.90 8.36 4.67
CA SER A 131 -8.27 9.16 3.61
C SER A 131 -9.08 9.10 2.31
N VAL A 132 -9.59 7.93 1.96
CA VAL A 132 -10.49 7.74 0.80
C VAL A 132 -11.80 8.51 0.94
N ALA A 133 -12.44 8.50 2.11
CA ALA A 133 -13.67 9.24 2.32
C ALA A 133 -13.46 10.76 2.19
N GLU A 134 -12.34 11.25 2.70
CA GLU A 134 -11.95 12.66 2.62
C GLU A 134 -11.62 13.07 1.18
N MET A 135 -10.82 12.27 0.47
CA MET A 135 -10.52 12.47 -0.96
C MET A 135 -11.78 12.48 -1.82
N ASP A 136 -12.70 11.53 -1.61
CA ASP A 136 -13.95 11.48 -2.39
C ASP A 136 -14.80 12.73 -2.16
N THR A 137 -14.89 13.18 -0.90
CA THR A 137 -15.61 14.41 -0.55
C THR A 137 -14.99 15.64 -1.24
N GLU A 138 -13.66 15.77 -1.18
CA GLU A 138 -12.95 16.90 -1.79
C GLU A 138 -13.06 16.87 -3.32
N TRP A 139 -12.88 15.70 -3.93
CA TRP A 139 -13.04 15.51 -5.37
C TRP A 139 -14.44 15.92 -5.83
N GLN A 140 -15.50 15.48 -5.14
CA GLN A 140 -16.88 15.87 -5.46
C GLN A 140 -17.11 17.39 -5.38
N LYS A 141 -16.58 18.05 -4.34
CA LYS A 141 -16.68 19.51 -4.21
C LYS A 141 -16.07 20.24 -5.40
N ARG A 142 -14.89 19.82 -5.84
CA ARG A 142 -14.20 20.43 -6.99
C ARG A 142 -14.96 20.24 -8.29
N GLN A 143 -15.55 19.07 -8.50
CA GLN A 143 -16.39 18.80 -9.68
C GLN A 143 -17.61 19.70 -9.75
N VAL A 144 -18.23 20.04 -8.61
CA VAL A 144 -19.36 20.98 -8.56
C VAL A 144 -18.90 22.42 -8.81
N ALA A 145 -17.75 22.83 -8.28
CA ALA A 145 -17.22 24.18 -8.47
C ALA A 145 -16.78 24.49 -9.91
N HIS A 146 -16.52 23.46 -10.72
CA HIS A 146 -16.10 23.58 -12.13
C HIS A 146 -17.27 23.43 -13.13
N ARG A 147 -18.51 23.27 -12.64
CA ARG A 147 -19.74 23.23 -13.45
C ARG A 147 -20.45 24.58 -13.42
#